data_AF-A0A1F3H6P1-F1
#
_entry.id   AF-A0A1F3H6P1-F1
#
_cell.length_a   1.000
_cell.length_b   1.000
_cell.length_c   1.000
_cell.angle_alpha   90.00
_cell.angle_beta   90.00
_cell.angle_gamma   90.00
#
_symmetry.space_group_name_H-M   'P 1'
#
loop_
_entity.id
_entity.type
_entity.pdbx_description
1 polymer ?
#
loop_
_entity_poly.entity_id
_entity_poly.type
_entity_poly.pdbx_seq_one_letter_code
_entity_poly.pdbx_strand_id
1 'polypeptide(L)'
;MIILCLTVCKQKNDDKMKRNTLLITMILAFITPSFSQTSITEKVFQESVENKVEEMQQLIGFDDQTAQLISEIELNFLLEVNKAERCHWCRKQKRIENLKTTRDEHLQKILPRDQYIKYDAIENERIKKQPLWTK
;
A
#
# COMPACT_ATOMS: atom_id res chain seq x y z
N MET A 1 6.09 33.12 2.29
CA MET A 1 6.73 34.09 3.20
C MET A 1 7.53 33.32 4.22
N ILE A 2 8.85 33.57 4.26
CA ILE A 2 9.70 33.68 5.46
C ILE A 2 9.64 32.41 6.34
N ILE A 3 10.65 31.56 6.40
CA ILE A 3 12.00 31.81 6.90
C ILE A 3 12.87 30.67 6.38
N LEU A 4 13.92 30.95 5.62
CA LEU A 4 15.20 30.29 5.90
C LEU A 4 16.30 31.29 5.56
N CYS A 5 16.95 31.72 6.64
CA CYS A 5 17.90 32.81 6.69
C CYS A 5 18.98 32.71 5.62
N LEU A 6 19.24 33.87 5.02
CA LEU A 6 20.56 34.30 4.60
C LEU A 6 21.59 33.90 5.65
N THR A 7 22.42 32.91 5.32
CA THR A 7 23.80 32.88 5.79
C THR A 7 24.66 32.27 4.70
N VAL A 8 24.74 32.97 3.57
CA VAL A 8 25.88 32.86 2.65
C VAL A 8 27.08 33.46 3.40
N CYS A 9 27.69 32.66 4.27
CA CYS A 9 28.96 32.98 4.89
C CYS A 9 30.05 32.89 3.82
N LYS A 10 30.35 34.06 3.25
CA LYS A 10 31.67 34.55 2.85
C LYS A 10 32.75 33.47 2.77
N GLN A 11 32.99 33.03 1.54
CA GLN A 11 34.11 32.19 1.12
C GLN A 11 35.44 32.85 1.54
N LYS A 12 36.13 32.24 2.52
CA LYS A 12 37.55 32.49 2.79
C LYS A 12 38.33 31.25 2.38
N ASN A 13 39.20 31.44 1.40
CA ASN A 13 40.09 30.42 0.84
C ASN A 13 41.00 29.82 1.92
N ASP A 14 41.01 28.49 1.99
CA ASP A 14 42.17 27.69 2.41
C ASP A 14 42.18 26.40 1.57
N ASP A 15 43.25 26.23 0.78
CA ASP A 15 43.39 25.28 -0.33
C ASP A 15 43.31 23.78 0.05
N LYS A 16 43.11 23.43 1.32
CA LYS A 16 43.01 22.04 1.80
C LYS A 16 41.59 21.45 1.81
N MET A 17 40.55 22.28 1.68
CA MET A 17 39.14 21.82 1.70
C MET A 17 38.57 21.45 0.32
N LYS A 18 39.32 21.55 -0.77
CA LYS A 18 38.82 21.23 -2.11
C LYS A 18 38.56 19.72 -2.30
N ARG A 19 39.31 18.86 -1.60
CA ARG A 19 39.17 17.40 -1.70
C ARG A 19 37.96 16.84 -0.94
N ASN A 20 37.56 17.46 0.17
CA ASN A 20 36.36 17.03 0.93
C ASN A 20 35.06 17.63 0.39
N THR A 21 35.10 18.81 -0.23
CA THR A 21 33.89 19.42 -0.81
C THR A 21 33.42 18.67 -2.07
N LEU A 22 34.37 18.11 -2.85
CA LEU A 22 34.07 17.26 -4.02
C LEU A 22 33.41 15.92 -3.64
N LEU A 23 33.73 15.35 -2.47
CA LEU A 23 33.16 14.08 -2.02
C LEU A 23 31.69 14.23 -1.59
N ILE A 24 31.30 15.38 -1.02
CA ILE A 24 29.92 15.64 -0.60
C ILE A 24 28.99 15.80 -1.82
N THR A 25 29.46 16.39 -2.91
CA THR A 25 28.68 16.53 -4.15
C THR A 25 28.46 15.21 -4.89
N MET A 26 29.36 14.22 -4.71
CA MET A 26 29.25 12.92 -5.38
C MET A 26 28.22 11.99 -4.68
N ILE A 27 27.98 12.17 -3.38
CA ILE A 27 27.00 11.36 -2.62
C ILE A 27 25.56 11.82 -2.86
N LEU A 28 25.35 13.09 -3.23
CA LEU A 28 24.01 13.66 -3.43
C LEU A 28 23.35 13.30 -4.77
N ALA A 29 24.11 12.71 -5.71
CA ALA A 29 23.64 12.39 -7.06
C ALA A 29 22.74 11.14 -7.15
N PHE A 30 22.59 10.37 -6.06
CA PHE A 30 21.78 9.15 -6.04
C PHE A 30 20.39 9.30 -5.41
N ILE A 31 20.01 10.50 -4.98
CA ILE A 31 18.65 10.74 -4.48
C ILE A 31 17.79 11.14 -5.67
N THR A 32 17.49 10.19 -6.55
CA THR A 32 16.38 10.37 -7.48
C THR A 32 15.08 10.36 -6.65
N PRO A 33 14.26 11.42 -6.67
CA PRO A 33 12.90 11.27 -6.20
C PRO A 33 12.24 10.27 -7.15
N SER A 34 11.94 9.07 -6.66
CA SER A 34 11.07 8.13 -7.35
C SER A 34 9.66 8.73 -7.35
N PHE A 35 9.42 9.67 -8.27
CA PHE A 35 8.10 10.20 -8.56
C PHE A 35 7.32 9.09 -9.28
N SER A 36 6.87 8.12 -8.50
CA SER A 36 6.10 6.99 -8.98
C SER A 36 4.84 7.50 -9.64
N GLN A 37 4.46 6.90 -10.76
CA GLN A 37 3.17 7.07 -11.43
C GLN A 37 2.04 6.59 -10.51
N THR A 38 1.67 7.40 -9.51
CA THR A 38 0.64 7.09 -8.51
C THR A 38 -0.67 6.68 -9.17
N SER A 39 -1.03 7.33 -10.28
CA SER A 39 -2.23 7.06 -11.05
C SER A 39 -2.26 5.71 -11.76
N ILE A 40 -1.10 5.17 -12.18
CA ILE A 40 -1.05 3.84 -12.83
C ILE A 40 -1.18 2.75 -11.78
N THR A 41 -0.49 2.88 -10.64
CA THR A 41 -0.59 1.92 -9.54
C THR A 41 -2.01 1.87 -8.97
N GLU A 42 -2.68 3.01 -8.82
CA GLU A 42 -4.05 3.08 -8.33
C GLU A 42 -5.05 2.40 -9.27
N LYS A 43 -4.93 2.61 -10.58
CA LYS A 43 -5.77 1.92 -11.57
C LYS A 43 -5.61 0.40 -11.55
N VAL A 44 -4.37 -0.09 -11.43
CA VAL A 44 -4.11 -1.54 -11.34
C VAL A 44 -4.71 -2.12 -10.06
N PHE A 45 -4.62 -1.42 -8.93
CA PHE A 45 -5.27 -1.85 -7.70
C PHE A 45 -6.78 -1.84 -7.81
N GLN A 46 -7.36 -0.80 -8.43
CA GLN A 46 -8.79 -0.71 -8.66
C GLN A 46 -9.29 -1.90 -9.48
N GLU A 47 -8.68 -2.18 -10.64
CA GLU A 47 -9.07 -3.32 -11.48
C GLU A 47 -8.89 -4.67 -10.76
N SER A 48 -7.80 -4.83 -9.99
CA SER A 48 -7.59 -6.04 -9.19
C SER A 48 -8.66 -6.22 -8.11
N VAL A 49 -9.10 -5.14 -7.47
CA VAL A 49 -10.13 -5.17 -6.43
C VAL A 49 -11.51 -5.41 -7.03
N GLU A 50 -11.84 -4.75 -8.14
CA GLU A 50 -13.09 -4.95 -8.88
C GLU A 50 -13.26 -6.43 -9.24
N ASN A 51 -12.24 -7.05 -9.85
CA ASN A 51 -12.26 -8.47 -10.19
C ASN A 51 -12.40 -9.37 -8.95
N LYS A 52 -11.66 -9.08 -7.87
CA LYS A 52 -11.73 -9.85 -6.61
C LYS A 52 -13.14 -9.80 -6.01
N VAL A 53 -13.72 -8.61 -5.93
CA VAL A 53 -15.02 -8.40 -5.30
C VAL A 53 -16.14 -8.97 -6.16
N GLU A 54 -16.08 -8.81 -7.48
CA GLU A 54 -17.03 -9.45 -8.40
C GLU A 54 -17.03 -10.98 -8.22
N GLU A 55 -15.86 -11.60 -8.20
CA GLU A 55 -15.76 -13.05 -7.98
C GLU A 55 -16.33 -13.46 -6.62
N MET A 56 -15.95 -12.75 -5.55
CA MET A 56 -16.48 -13.01 -4.21
C MET A 56 -17.98 -12.82 -4.13
N GLN A 57 -18.53 -11.82 -4.84
CA GLN A 57 -19.96 -11.56 -4.89
C GLN A 57 -20.70 -12.70 -5.58
N GLN A 58 -20.17 -13.20 -6.71
CA GLN A 58 -20.74 -14.35 -7.42
C GLN A 58 -20.71 -15.62 -6.56
N LEU A 59 -19.66 -15.83 -5.76
CA LEU A 59 -19.48 -17.03 -4.93
C LEU A 59 -20.27 -16.98 -3.62
N ILE A 60 -20.38 -15.82 -2.97
CA ILE A 60 -20.94 -15.67 -1.63
C ILE A 60 -22.38 -15.14 -1.67
N GLY A 61 -22.69 -14.28 -2.65
CA GLY A 61 -24.03 -13.72 -2.87
C GLY A 61 -24.39 -12.54 -1.97
N PHE A 62 -23.45 -11.64 -1.66
CA PHE A 62 -23.75 -10.37 -0.98
C PHE A 62 -24.29 -9.32 -1.97
N ASP A 63 -25.02 -8.32 -1.45
CA ASP A 63 -25.65 -7.27 -2.26
C ASP A 63 -24.64 -6.25 -2.82
N ASP A 64 -25.08 -5.46 -3.81
CA ASP A 64 -24.22 -4.50 -4.50
C ASP A 64 -23.69 -3.37 -3.60
N GLN A 65 -24.45 -2.98 -2.56
CA GLN A 65 -23.99 -1.96 -1.61
C GLN A 65 -22.84 -2.52 -0.77
N THR A 66 -22.99 -3.75 -0.28
CA THR A 66 -21.95 -4.47 0.43
C THR A 66 -20.73 -4.69 -0.47
N ALA A 67 -20.93 -5.05 -1.74
CA ALA A 67 -19.84 -5.19 -2.71
C ALA A 67 -19.05 -3.88 -2.86
N GLN A 68 -19.74 -2.75 -3.03
CA GLN A 68 -19.10 -1.44 -3.13
C GLN A 68 -18.27 -1.10 -1.88
N LEU A 69 -18.81 -1.36 -0.68
CA LEU A 69 -18.09 -1.14 0.57
C LEU A 69 -16.84 -2.01 0.70
N ILE A 70 -16.91 -3.29 0.29
CA ILE A 70 -15.73 -4.18 0.26
C ILE A 70 -14.68 -3.63 -0.69
N SER A 71 -15.08 -3.18 -1.88
CA SER A 71 -14.15 -2.60 -2.86
C SER A 71 -13.42 -1.38 -2.29
N GLU A 72 -14.11 -0.49 -1.59
CA GLU A 72 -13.49 0.68 -0.95
C GLU A 72 -12.49 0.27 0.14
N ILE A 73 -12.85 -0.72 0.98
CA ILE A 73 -11.97 -1.24 2.05
C ILE A 73 -10.70 -1.86 1.45
N GLU A 74 -10.85 -2.72 0.45
CA GLU A 74 -9.73 -3.43 -0.18
C GLU A 74 -8.81 -2.49 -0.96
N LEU A 75 -9.38 -1.55 -1.73
CA LEU A 75 -8.58 -0.56 -2.46
C LEU A 75 -7.78 0.32 -1.49
N ASN A 76 -8.41 0.81 -0.43
CA ASN A 76 -7.73 1.61 0.58
C ASN A 76 -6.62 0.81 1.29
N PHE A 77 -6.87 -0.47 1.58
CA PHE A 77 -5.86 -1.36 2.14
C PHE A 77 -4.62 -1.47 1.22
N LEU A 78 -4.81 -1.72 -0.07
CA LEU A 78 -3.70 -1.82 -1.04
C LEU A 78 -2.91 -0.52 -1.16
N LEU A 79 -3.60 0.63 -1.17
CA LEU A 79 -2.95 1.94 -1.22
C LEU A 79 -2.11 2.19 0.04
N GLU A 80 -2.63 1.87 1.23
CA GLU A 80 -1.89 2.02 2.49
C GLU A 80 -0.73 1.03 2.63
N VAL A 81 -0.87 -0.21 2.14
CA VAL A 81 0.23 -1.18 2.07
C VAL A 81 1.33 -0.64 1.15
N ASN A 82 1.00 -0.16 -0.04
CA ASN A 82 1.97 0.43 -0.98
C ASN A 82 2.69 1.65 -0.37
N LYS A 83 1.98 2.50 0.39
CA LYS A 83 2.60 3.59 1.17
C LYS A 83 3.56 3.04 2.24
N ALA A 84 3.16 2.00 2.96
CA ALA A 84 3.97 1.36 3.99
C ALA A 84 5.25 0.73 3.41
N GLU A 85 5.18 0.07 2.26
CA GLU A 85 6.33 -0.55 1.59
C GLU A 85 7.38 0.47 1.16
N ARG A 86 6.94 1.66 0.73
CA ARG A 86 7.83 2.75 0.31
C ARG A 86 8.44 3.54 1.47
N CYS A 87 7.94 3.35 2.69
CA CYS A 87 8.49 4.04 3.86
C CYS A 87 9.85 3.45 4.28
N HIS A 88 10.93 4.18 4.05
CA HIS A 88 12.30 3.71 4.35
C HIS A 88 12.62 3.61 5.85
N TRP A 89 11.96 4.43 6.67
CA TRP A 89 12.27 4.58 8.10
C TRP A 89 11.17 4.00 9.02
N CYS A 90 10.16 3.33 8.46
CA CYS A 90 9.07 2.73 9.22
C CYS A 90 9.37 1.26 9.55
N ARG A 91 8.79 0.76 10.66
CA ARG A 91 8.67 -0.69 10.89
C ARG A 91 7.63 -1.28 9.93
N LYS A 92 8.04 -1.54 8.68
CA LYS A 92 7.14 -1.94 7.57
C LYS A 92 6.24 -3.12 7.93
N GLN A 93 6.81 -4.20 8.44
CA GLN A 93 6.07 -5.41 8.82
C GLN A 93 4.96 -5.11 9.83
N LYS A 94 5.30 -4.47 10.96
CA LYS A 94 4.32 -4.09 11.98
C LYS A 94 3.22 -3.18 11.43
N ARG A 95 3.56 -2.26 10.52
CA ARG A 95 2.57 -1.38 9.89
C ARG A 95 1.61 -2.17 8.99
N ILE A 96 2.14 -3.09 8.19
CA ILE A 96 1.34 -3.95 7.30
C ILE A 96 0.45 -4.89 8.12
N GLU A 97 0.96 -5.46 9.21
CA GLU A 97 0.17 -6.29 10.15
C GLU A 97 -1.02 -5.51 10.71
N ASN A 98 -0.79 -4.30 11.20
CA ASN A 98 -1.88 -3.44 11.70
C ASN A 98 -2.91 -3.14 10.60
N LEU A 99 -2.47 -2.86 9.36
CA LEU A 99 -3.36 -2.61 8.23
C LEU A 99 -4.22 -3.84 7.91
N LYS A 100 -3.66 -5.05 7.99
CA LYS A 100 -4.41 -6.30 7.81
C LYS A 100 -5.48 -6.45 8.90
N THR A 101 -5.12 -6.23 10.16
CA THR A 101 -6.09 -6.29 11.27
C THR A 101 -7.23 -5.28 11.09
N THR A 102 -6.93 -4.03 10.74
CA THR A 102 -7.96 -3.02 10.50
C THR A 102 -8.87 -3.37 9.32
N ARG A 103 -8.29 -3.89 8.23
CA ARG A 103 -9.06 -4.41 7.07
C ARG A 103 -10.02 -5.50 7.52
N ASP A 104 -9.52 -6.50 8.26
CA ASP A 104 -10.33 -7.63 8.71
C ASP A 104 -11.45 -7.19 9.66
N GLU A 105 -11.17 -6.25 10.57
CA GLU A 105 -12.19 -5.65 11.44
C GLU A 105 -13.28 -4.91 10.66
N HIS A 106 -12.92 -4.21 9.58
CA HIS A 106 -13.89 -3.53 8.72
C HIS A 106 -14.75 -4.53 7.95
N LEU A 107 -14.14 -5.57 7.39
CA LEU A 107 -14.86 -6.64 6.70
C LEU A 107 -15.85 -7.33 7.64
N GLN A 108 -15.46 -7.65 8.88
CA GLN A 108 -16.35 -8.24 9.88
C GLN A 108 -17.52 -7.36 10.31
N LYS A 109 -17.40 -6.02 10.17
CA LYS A 109 -18.49 -5.09 10.49
C LYS A 109 -19.55 -5.02 9.40
N ILE A 110 -19.15 -5.18 8.14
CA ILE A 110 -20.05 -5.05 7.00
C ILE A 110 -20.61 -6.39 6.52
N LEU A 111 -19.86 -7.49 6.71
CA LEU A 111 -20.31 -8.82 6.35
C LEU A 111 -20.96 -9.52 7.55
N PRO A 112 -22.16 -10.11 7.36
CA PRO A 112 -22.67 -11.13 8.26
C PRO A 112 -21.64 -12.23 8.51
N ARG A 113 -21.67 -12.82 9.71
CA ARG A 113 -20.64 -13.77 10.16
C ARG A 113 -20.46 -14.96 9.20
N ASP A 114 -21.53 -15.48 8.63
CA ASP A 114 -21.48 -16.59 7.67
C ASP A 114 -20.82 -16.18 6.35
N GLN A 115 -21.11 -14.98 5.85
CA GLN A 115 -20.50 -14.43 4.65
C GLN A 115 -19.02 -14.12 4.88
N TYR A 116 -18.65 -13.56 6.03
CA TYR A 116 -17.25 -13.33 6.40
C TYR A 116 -16.44 -14.63 6.46
N ILE A 117 -17.00 -15.70 7.05
CA ILE A 117 -16.32 -17.01 7.08
C ILE A 117 -16.09 -17.55 5.67
N LYS A 118 -17.07 -17.40 4.75
CA LYS A 118 -16.90 -17.80 3.35
C LYS A 118 -15.83 -16.95 2.67
N TYR A 119 -15.84 -15.64 2.90
CA TYR A 119 -14.86 -14.70 2.36
C TYR A 119 -13.44 -15.09 2.76
N ASP A 120 -13.19 -15.27 4.07
CA ASP A 120 -11.89 -15.68 4.60
C ASP A 120 -11.46 -17.07 4.08
N ALA A 121 -12.41 -18.00 3.94
CA ALA A 121 -12.12 -19.33 3.44
C ALA A 121 -11.74 -19.34 1.95
N ILE A 122 -12.37 -18.49 1.12
CA ILE A 122 -12.05 -18.36 -0.30
C ILE A 122 -10.72 -17.61 -0.48
N GLU A 123 -10.51 -16.48 0.21
CA GLU A 123 -9.29 -15.68 0.12
C GLU A 123 -8.04 -16.49 0.49
N ASN A 124 -8.15 -17.35 1.50
CA ASN A 124 -7.05 -18.21 1.96
C ASN A 124 -7.00 -19.58 1.28
N GLU A 125 -7.71 -19.77 0.17
CA GLU A 125 -7.77 -21.04 -0.59
C GLU A 125 -8.12 -22.28 0.27
N ARG A 126 -8.81 -22.07 1.40
CA ARG A 126 -9.20 -23.17 2.31
C ARG A 126 -10.32 -24.01 1.72
N ILE A 127 -11.06 -23.46 0.76
CA ILE A 127 -12.07 -24.16 -0.04
C ILE A 127 -11.54 -24.26 -1.47
N LYS A 128 -11.17 -25.47 -1.88
CA LYS A 128 -10.79 -25.73 -3.27
C LYS A 128 -12.04 -25.66 -4.16
N LYS A 129 -11.92 -24.99 -5.31
CA LYS A 129 -12.93 -24.96 -6.38
C LYS A 129 -13.00 -26.31 -7.13
N GLN A 130 -13.26 -27.40 -6.40
CA GLN A 130 -13.38 -28.73 -6.99
C GLN A 130 -14.78 -29.30 -6.71
N PRO A 131 -15.37 -30.04 -7.66
CA PRO A 131 -16.60 -30.76 -7.42
C PRO A 131 -16.43 -31.70 -6.22
N LEU A 132 -17.45 -31.77 -5.35
CA LEU A 132 -17.48 -32.68 -4.19
C LEU A 132 -17.37 -34.16 -4.57
N TRP A 133 -17.55 -34.48 -5.84
CA TRP A 133 -17.64 -35.83 -6.40
C TRP A 133 -16.35 -36.30 -7.07
N THR A 134 -15.34 -35.44 -7.17
CA THR A 134 -14.03 -35.81 -7.70
C THR A 134 -13.24 -36.48 -6.57
N LYS A 135 -13.17 -37.82 -6.60
CA LYS A 135 -12.32 -38.64 -5.73
C LYS A 135 -10.84 -38.45 -6.05
#